data_AF-A0A411LNH7-F1
#
_entry.id   AF-A0A411LNH7-F1
#
_cell.length_a   1.000
_cell.length_b   1.000
_cell.length_c   1.000
_cell.angle_alpha   90.00
_cell.angle_beta   90.00
_cell.angle_gamma   90.00
#
_symmetry.space_group_name_H-M   'P 1'
#
loop_
_entity.id
_entity.type
_entity.pdbx_description
1 polymer ?
#
loop_
_entity_poly.entity_id
_entity_poly.type
_entity_poly.pdbx_seq_one_letter_code
_entity_poly.pdbx_strand_id
1 'polypeptide(L)' 'MTESLGCGETKVGDLVGKPWTEALRAPTLKRSGARTLRVIAPGDAVTMDYRTDRLNIETDAAGRVIRVKCG' A
#
# COMPACT_ATOMS: atom_id res chain seq x y z
N MET A 1 9.64 -0.65 21.80
CA MET A 1 9.24 0.54 21.02
C MET A 1 8.42 0.05 19.83
N THR A 2 7.10 0.15 19.99
CA THR A 2 5.99 0.11 19.03
C THR A 2 5.91 -1.05 18.02
N GLU A 3 5.25 -2.13 18.46
CA GLU A 3 4.67 -3.15 17.61
C GLU A 3 3.59 -2.52 16.70
N SER A 4 3.76 -2.63 15.38
CA SER A 4 2.65 -2.41 14.46
C SER A 4 1.88 -3.72 14.35
N LEU A 5 0.76 -3.82 15.08
CA LEU A 5 -0.33 -4.80 14.88
C LEU A 5 -1.07 -4.56 13.55
N GLY A 6 -0.34 -4.17 12.51
CA GLY A 6 -0.86 -3.77 11.21
C GLY A 6 0.18 -4.07 10.13
N CYS A 7 -0.29 -4.09 8.89
CA CYS A 7 0.41 -4.52 7.68
C CYS A 7 1.72 -3.76 7.30
N GLY A 8 2.26 -2.94 8.22
CA GLY A 8 3.55 -2.25 8.13
C GLY A 8 3.59 -1.00 7.25
N GLU A 9 2.49 -0.25 7.15
CA GLU A 9 2.38 0.99 6.36
C GLU A 9 3.50 2.01 6.65
N THR A 10 3.92 2.16 7.91
CA THR A 10 5.01 3.06 8.32
C THR A 10 6.36 2.69 7.69
N LYS A 11 6.57 1.42 7.35
CA LYS A 11 7.81 0.94 6.72
C LYS A 11 7.89 1.25 5.23
N VAL A 12 6.77 1.64 4.61
CA VAL A 12 6.64 1.85 3.16
C VAL A 12 6.07 3.23 2.82
N GLY A 13 5.88 4.09 3.82
CA GLY A 13 5.46 5.49 3.64
C GLY A 13 6.45 6.31 2.82
N ASP A 14 7.71 5.87 2.69
CA ASP A 14 8.73 6.47 1.82
C ASP A 14 8.44 6.31 0.32
N LEU A 15 7.42 5.55 -0.04
CA LEU A 15 6.94 5.40 -1.42
C LEU A 15 6.02 6.53 -1.84
N VAL A 16 5.42 7.28 -0.90
CA VAL A 16 4.55 8.40 -1.23
C VAL A 16 5.32 9.45 -2.04
N GLY A 17 4.76 9.86 -3.17
CA GLY A 17 5.38 10.74 -4.16
C GLY A 17 6.22 10.04 -5.23
N LYS A 18 6.53 8.74 -5.08
CA LYS A 18 7.29 7.96 -6.06
C LYS A 18 6.37 7.29 -7.08
N PRO A 19 6.85 7.06 -8.32
CA PRO A 19 6.12 6.24 -9.29
C PRO A 19 5.98 4.81 -8.77
N TRP A 20 4.75 4.31 -8.73
CA TRP A 20 4.47 2.92 -8.45
C TRP A 20 4.80 2.06 -9.67
N THR A 21 5.50 0.94 -9.46
CA THR A 21 5.76 -0.05 -10.50
C THR A 21 5.48 -1.44 -9.95
N GLU A 22 5.06 -2.36 -10.82
CA GLU A 22 4.74 -3.74 -10.41
C GLU A 22 5.98 -4.45 -9.81
N ALA A 23 7.18 -4.04 -10.20
CA ALA A 23 8.45 -4.51 -9.63
C ALA A 23 8.60 -4.15 -8.14
N LEU A 24 7.98 -3.06 -7.67
CA LEU A 24 7.99 -2.67 -6.25
C LEU A 24 7.03 -3.52 -5.41
N ARG A 25 6.13 -4.29 -6.02
CA ARG A 25 5.11 -5.07 -5.29
C ARG A 25 5.72 -6.07 -4.32
N ALA A 26 6.57 -6.96 -4.80
CA ALA A 26 7.22 -7.99 -3.98
C ALA A 26 8.08 -7.42 -2.84
N PRO A 27 9.00 -6.45 -3.08
CA PRO A 27 9.79 -5.87 -2.00
C PRO A 27 8.93 -5.04 -1.03
N THR A 28 7.89 -4.36 -1.49
CA THR A 28 6.98 -3.60 -0.62
C THR A 28 6.20 -4.52 0.30
N LEU A 29 5.64 -5.62 -0.23
CA LEU A 29 4.95 -6.64 0.56
C LEU A 29 5.87 -7.26 1.62
N LYS A 30 7.11 -7.59 1.25
CA LYS A 30 8.12 -8.13 2.18
C LYS A 30 8.52 -7.12 3.26
N ARG A 31 8.70 -5.84 2.88
CA ARG A 31 9.04 -4.75 3.82
C ARG A 31 7.91 -4.48 4.80
N SER A 32 6.68 -4.38 4.30
CA SER A 32 5.51 -4.08 5.12
C SER A 32 5.14 -5.28 5.99
N GLY A 33 5.30 -6.51 5.51
CA GLY A 33 4.88 -7.73 6.20
C GLY A 33 3.38 -8.00 6.06
N ALA A 34 2.71 -7.32 5.13
CA ALA A 34 1.32 -7.59 4.79
C ALA A 34 1.21 -8.96 4.10
N ARG A 35 0.05 -9.63 4.23
CA ARG A 35 -0.21 -10.88 3.48
C ARG A 35 -0.53 -10.58 2.03
N THR A 36 -1.23 -9.47 1.77
CA THR A 36 -1.62 -9.07 0.43
C THR A 36 -1.39 -7.57 0.22
N LEU A 37 -1.20 -7.18 -1.04
CA LEU A 37 -1.03 -5.79 -1.47
C LEU A 37 -2.02 -5.51 -2.60
N ARG A 38 -2.78 -4.42 -2.49
CA ARG A 38 -3.69 -3.92 -3.51
C ARG A 38 -3.31 -2.50 -3.89
N VAL A 39 -3.21 -2.27 -5.20
CA VAL A 39 -3.00 -0.95 -5.78
C VAL A 39 -4.36 -0.41 -6.20
N ILE A 40 -4.64 0.85 -5.91
CA ILE A 40 -5.91 1.53 -6.17
C ILE A 40 -5.59 2.76 -7.01
N ALA A 41 -5.96 2.74 -8.29
CA ALA A 41 -5.82 3.87 -9.19
C ALA A 41 -6.99 4.84 -9.04
N PRO A 42 -6.86 6.10 -9.51
CA PRO A 42 -7.98 7.03 -9.49
C PRO A 42 -9.06 6.54 -10.43
N GLY A 43 -10.29 6.44 -9.92
CA GLY A 43 -11.42 5.89 -10.67
C GLY A 43 -11.67 4.40 -10.43
N ASP A 44 -10.80 3.70 -9.71
CA ASP A 44 -11.08 2.34 -9.29
C ASP A 44 -12.24 2.34 -8.29
N ALA A 45 -13.34 1.69 -8.68
CA ALA A 45 -14.46 1.42 -7.79
C ALA A 45 -14.05 0.36 -6.77
N VAL A 46 -13.48 0.81 -5.64
CA VAL A 46 -13.15 -0.06 -4.52
C VAL A 46 -14.27 -0.06 -3.49
N THR A 47 -14.79 -1.24 -3.18
CA THR A 47 -15.62 -1.42 -1.99
C THR A 47 -14.76 -1.35 -0.73
N MET A 48 -15.33 -0.82 0.35
CA MET A 48 -14.69 -0.72 1.66
C MET A 48 -14.73 -2.09 2.36
N ASP A 49 -14.04 -3.08 1.79
CA ASP A 49 -13.74 -4.33 2.48
C ASP A 49 -12.51 -4.11 3.36
N TYR A 50 -12.73 -3.98 4.67
CA TYR A 50 -11.68 -3.70 5.65
C TYR A 50 -10.95 -4.99 6.02
N ARG A 51 -9.74 -5.17 5.49
CA ARG A 51 -8.86 -6.31 5.72
C ARG A 51 -7.53 -5.86 6.31
N THR A 52 -7.39 -6.01 7.62
CA THR A 52 -6.17 -5.63 8.36
C THR A 52 -4.90 -6.37 7.93
N ASP A 53 -5.03 -7.48 7.19
CA ASP A 53 -3.91 -8.23 6.63
C ASP A 53 -3.46 -7.77 5.22
N ARG A 54 -4.08 -6.71 4.69
CA ARG A 54 -3.80 -6.15 3.36
C ARG A 54 -3.23 -4.73 3.44
N LEU A 55 -2.24 -4.46 2.60
CA LEU A 55 -1.71 -3.12 2.31
C LEU A 55 -2.43 -2.54 1.09
N ASN A 56 -3.09 -1.40 1.25
CA ASN A 56 -3.62 -0.63 0.13
C ASN A 56 -2.64 0.50 -0.24
N ILE A 57 -2.33 0.59 -1.53
CA ILE A 57 -1.51 1.65 -2.11
C ILE A 57 -2.41 2.41 -3.07
N GLU A 58 -2.65 3.68 -2.80
CA GLU A 58 -3.41 4.56 -3.68
C GLU A 58 -2.43 5.31 -4.58
N THR A 59 -2.70 5.30 -5.88
CA THR A 59 -1.91 6.00 -6.88
C THR A 59 -2.72 7.11 -7.55
N ASP A 60 -2.05 8.15 -8.05
CA ASP A 60 -2.65 9.18 -8.89
C ASP A 60 -2.79 8.72 -10.35
N ALA A 61 -3.32 9.61 -11.20
CA ALA A 61 -3.51 9.35 -12.63
C ALA A 61 -2.19 9.24 -13.40
N ALA A 62 -1.08 9.70 -12.83
CA ALA A 62 0.27 9.55 -13.36
C ALA A 62 0.97 8.28 -12.82
N GLY A 63 0.27 7.45 -12.04
CA GLY A 63 0.80 6.23 -11.44
C GLY A 63 1.74 6.48 -10.26
N ARG A 64 1.71 7.65 -9.63
CA ARG A 64 2.50 7.96 -8.43
C ARG A 64 1.74 7.62 -7.17
N VAL A 65 2.41 7.03 -6.19
CA VAL A 65 1.81 6.73 -4.90
C VAL A 65 1.45 8.02 -4.20
N ILE A 66 0.17 8.20 -3.86
CA ILE A 66 -0.32 9.35 -3.10
C ILE A 66 -0.67 8.98 -1.66
N ARG A 67 -0.96 7.71 -1.40
CA ARG A 67 -1.32 7.23 -0.07
C ARG A 67 -0.97 5.76 0.09
N VAL A 68 -0.58 5.38 1.30
CA VAL A 68 -0.40 3.99 1.70
C VAL A 68 -1.13 3.79 3.02
N LYS A 69 -1.97 2.76 3.11
CA LYS A 69 -2.77 2.46 4.31
C LYS A 69 -2.98 0.97 4.49
N CYS A 70 -3.00 0.49 5.73
CA CYS A 70 -3.41 -0.87 6.06
C CYS A 70 -4.93 -0.99 6.20
N GLY A 71 -5.52 -2.02 5.56
CA GLY A 71 -6.95 -2.34 5.66
C GLY A 71 -7.60 -2.92 4.42
#